data_AF-A0AA47P215-F1
#
_entry.id   AF-A0AA47P215-F1
#
_cell.length_a   1.000
_cell.length_b   1.000
_cell.length_c   1.000
_cell.angle_alpha   90.00
_cell.angle_beta   90.00
_cell.angle_gamma   90.00
#
_symmetry.space_group_name_H-M   'P 1'
#
loop_
_entity.id
_entity.type
_entity.pdbx_description
1 polymer ?
#
loop_
_entity_poly.entity_id
_entity_poly.type
_entity_poly.pdbx_seq_one_letter_code
_entity_poly.pdbx_strand_id
1 'polypeptide(L)'
;MACSKVRKVDSENRAFQDEWTDKFMFVLPAGMPTLSVTTRPNVSFEAKYPQKSAVRASKIVELKAQYDRSTRVLTHTFTGQQRANECALKIAWILGQHKKAFSDGSIVKECLNAVAETLYDGKQKDDMCGKIKQIPLSATTTTRKSEVLAEDVLAQLDAAVQNAACISLAIDESTDVTDNAQLLVYVRFFCKEKKEMCEDLLGLTPLETHTRGEDIYEAIKAMLTKRNINLNQVVSVTTDGAPAMVGREKGAVARMKQDNPDLIAYHCIIHQTVLCAILSEEFAEVMNTMMKLINFLRASSSVQHRLLREFLKETEADANDLLLHNNVRWLSKGNALGRFWSIRKETADFLQQLKSPKATQFANFLQDKHKMDVVAFLVDITGHLNELNLRLQGQKNSVCDLMKTVRSFQVKLDIFKEDLQGECVHFPQMREQIQDERDISPYVGFMHKLIGNFCERFDNFKLGDQLLLLIENPFLISEIRGFSKEVTQTFKWAHPGALQLELTDLKADVALRAHFGTTDSATFWLQIVPETTFPGLTKVALHALTMFGSTYSCETAFSTMNIIKTKYRSRLTNDHLHMSMRMALTPFTPRFKLLAGQLHAHFSH
;
A
#
# COMPACT_ATOMS: atom_id res chain seq x y z
N MET A 1 -9.00 63.20 42.88
CA MET A 1 -8.77 61.74 42.97
C MET A 1 -9.68 61.06 41.96
N ALA A 2 -9.12 60.50 40.89
CA ALA A 2 -9.83 59.60 39.99
C ALA A 2 -8.93 58.38 39.78
N CYS A 3 -9.34 57.26 40.38
CA CYS A 3 -8.63 55.99 40.33
C CYS A 3 -8.72 55.41 38.91
N SER A 4 -7.59 55.33 38.20
CA SER A 4 -7.55 54.75 36.85
C SER A 4 -7.78 53.24 36.93
N LYS A 5 -8.88 52.78 36.33
CA LYS A 5 -9.28 51.38 36.19
C LYS A 5 -8.14 50.53 35.60
N VAL A 6 -7.84 49.42 36.27
CA VAL A 6 -7.00 48.32 35.75
C VAL A 6 -7.64 47.78 34.47
N ARG A 7 -6.91 47.83 33.34
CA ARG A 7 -7.37 47.34 32.03
C ARG A 7 -7.03 45.85 31.89
N LYS A 8 -7.96 45.03 31.37
CA LYS A 8 -7.75 43.61 31.05
C LYS A 8 -7.16 43.46 29.64
N VAL A 9 -6.23 42.51 29.48
CA VAL A 9 -5.43 42.27 28.27
C VAL A 9 -6.25 41.68 27.11
N ASP A 10 -7.36 40.99 27.42
CA ASP A 10 -8.16 40.21 26.47
C ASP A 10 -8.86 41.08 25.40
N SER A 11 -8.93 42.40 25.59
CA SER A 11 -9.62 43.33 24.67
C SER A 11 -8.76 43.85 23.51
N GLU A 12 -7.46 43.53 23.42
CA GLU A 12 -6.54 44.19 22.48
C GLU A 12 -5.92 43.32 21.37
N ASN A 13 -6.23 42.02 21.27
CA ASN A 13 -5.81 41.15 20.16
C ASN A 13 -4.32 41.32 19.74
N ARG A 14 -3.41 41.55 20.71
CA ARG A 14 -2.00 41.84 20.42
C ARG A 14 -1.29 40.54 20.04
N ALA A 15 -0.84 40.44 18.78
CA ALA A 15 0.10 39.40 18.36
C ALA A 15 1.44 39.58 19.10
N PHE A 16 2.09 38.46 19.43
CA PHE A 16 3.43 38.47 19.99
C PHE A 16 4.40 39.13 19.00
N GLN A 17 5.23 40.04 19.48
CA GLN A 17 6.28 40.69 18.68
C GLN A 17 7.64 40.12 19.09
N ASP A 18 8.45 39.70 18.12
CA ASP A 18 9.78 39.13 18.39
C ASP A 18 10.69 40.10 19.17
N GLU A 19 10.48 41.41 19.00
CA GLU A 19 11.17 42.44 19.76
C GLU A 19 10.95 42.34 21.27
N TRP A 20 9.85 41.73 21.72
CA TRP A 20 9.56 41.55 23.14
C TRP A 20 10.48 40.51 23.79
N THR A 21 11.06 39.59 23.01
CA THR A 21 12.08 38.66 23.52
C THR A 21 13.33 39.41 23.95
N ASP A 22 13.83 40.35 23.14
CA ASP A 22 15.01 41.13 23.53
C ASP A 22 14.66 42.18 24.61
N LYS A 23 13.57 42.93 24.41
CA LYS A 23 13.20 44.05 25.31
C LYS A 23 12.77 43.57 26.70
N PHE A 24 11.95 42.52 26.77
CA PHE A 24 11.23 42.14 27.99
C PHE A 24 11.48 40.68 28.41
N MET A 25 12.29 39.92 27.68
CA MET A 25 12.53 38.49 27.95
C MET A 25 11.24 37.65 27.89
N PHE A 26 10.31 38.06 27.02
CA PHE A 26 9.10 37.28 26.74
C PHE A 26 9.36 36.30 25.60
N VAL A 27 8.83 35.09 25.74
CA VAL A 27 8.88 34.06 24.69
C VAL A 27 7.48 33.53 24.45
N LEU A 28 7.22 33.10 23.21
CA LEU A 28 5.97 32.43 22.85
C LEU A 28 6.24 30.94 22.64
N PRO A 29 5.91 30.06 23.60
CA PRO A 29 5.95 28.62 23.40
C PRO A 29 4.85 28.19 22.41
N ALA A 30 5.10 27.10 21.67
CA ALA A 30 4.10 26.56 20.74
C ALA A 30 2.78 26.23 21.47
N GLY A 31 1.69 26.91 21.08
CA GLY A 31 0.34 26.64 21.57
C GLY A 31 -0.07 27.29 22.91
N MET A 32 0.73 28.20 23.47
CA MET A 32 0.36 28.96 24.69
C MET A 32 0.44 30.48 24.49
N PRO A 33 -0.39 31.28 25.21
CA PRO A 33 -0.22 32.72 25.23
C PRO A 33 1.09 33.10 25.96
N THR A 34 1.77 34.14 25.45
CA THR A 34 3.09 34.69 25.84
C THR A 34 3.51 34.45 27.30
N LEU A 35 4.72 33.91 27.51
CA LEU A 35 5.26 33.63 28.84
C LEU A 35 6.51 34.49 29.14
N SER A 36 6.62 34.98 30.38
CA SER A 36 7.84 35.64 30.86
C SER A 36 8.84 34.61 31.38
N VAL A 37 10.08 34.65 30.88
CA VAL A 37 11.15 33.74 31.33
C VAL A 37 11.78 34.20 32.66
N THR A 38 11.44 35.40 33.14
CA THR A 38 11.87 35.92 34.44
C THR A 38 10.70 36.55 35.21
N THR A 39 10.69 36.41 36.54
CA THR A 39 9.72 37.05 37.42
C THR A 39 10.10 38.53 37.62
N ARG A 40 9.83 39.34 36.58
CA ARG A 40 10.19 40.76 36.43
C ARG A 40 11.70 41.01 36.27
N PRO A 41 12.15 41.74 35.23
CA PRO A 41 13.54 42.17 35.14
C PRO A 41 13.85 43.09 36.32
N ASN A 42 14.61 42.58 37.27
CA ASN A 42 15.12 43.38 38.38
C ASN A 42 16.25 44.28 37.85
N VAL A 43 16.44 45.48 38.40
CA VAL A 43 17.42 46.50 37.92
C VAL A 43 18.85 45.93 37.77
N SER A 44 19.19 44.91 38.57
CA SER A 44 20.46 44.17 38.52
C SER A 44 20.67 43.34 37.23
N PHE A 45 19.60 42.89 36.58
CA PHE A 45 19.67 42.07 35.37
C PHE A 45 19.98 42.90 34.12
N GLU A 46 19.35 44.07 33.97
CA GLU A 46 19.61 44.96 32.84
C GLU A 46 21.04 45.51 32.86
N ALA A 47 21.61 45.73 34.05
CA ALA A 47 23.01 46.11 34.21
C ALA A 47 24.00 45.00 33.80
N LYS A 48 23.65 43.71 33.98
CA LYS A 48 24.50 42.56 33.60
C LYS A 48 24.28 42.10 32.16
N TYR A 49 23.09 42.32 31.60
CA TYR A 49 22.71 41.87 30.26
C TYR A 49 22.00 43.00 29.49
N PRO A 50 22.74 43.97 28.91
CA PRO A 50 22.16 45.09 28.19
C PRO A 50 21.36 44.66 26.95
N GLN A 51 20.29 45.38 26.61
CA GLN A 51 19.48 45.11 25.41
C GLN A 51 20.35 45.12 24.14
N LYS A 52 20.01 44.26 23.16
CA LYS A 52 20.77 44.08 21.90
C LYS A 52 22.24 43.65 22.06
N SER A 53 22.70 43.29 23.26
CA SER A 53 24.06 42.79 23.46
C SER A 53 24.18 41.30 23.15
N ALA A 54 25.36 40.87 22.68
CA ALA A 54 25.66 39.45 22.46
C ALA A 54 25.51 38.62 23.74
N VAL A 55 25.88 39.19 24.90
CA VAL A 55 25.77 38.53 26.21
C VAL A 55 24.29 38.27 26.59
N ARG A 56 23.39 39.22 26.29
CA ARG A 56 21.95 39.03 26.49
C ARG A 56 21.38 38.01 25.53
N ALA A 57 21.78 38.02 24.26
CA ALA A 57 21.35 37.03 23.27
C ALA A 57 21.75 35.60 23.68
N SER A 58 23.00 35.39 24.09
CA SER A 58 23.46 34.10 24.62
C SER A 58 22.69 33.69 25.89
N LYS A 59 22.40 34.64 26.79
CA LYS A 59 21.62 34.35 28.01
C LYS A 59 20.17 33.98 27.69
N ILE A 60 19.56 34.62 26.69
CA ILE A 60 18.22 34.27 26.18
C ILE A 60 18.22 32.83 25.64
N VAL A 61 19.22 32.47 24.83
CA VAL A 61 19.35 31.11 24.30
C VAL A 61 19.54 30.08 25.42
N GLU A 62 20.39 30.39 26.41
CA GLU A 62 20.63 29.53 27.57
C GLU A 62 19.36 29.34 28.41
N LEU A 63 18.61 30.42 28.67
CA LEU A 63 17.35 30.39 29.41
C LEU A 63 16.23 29.69 28.63
N LYS A 64 16.15 29.87 27.30
CA LYS A 64 15.27 29.08 26.42
C LYS A 64 15.63 27.61 26.48
N ALA A 65 16.90 27.25 26.37
CA ALA A 65 17.35 25.87 26.49
C ALA A 65 17.13 25.31 27.91
N GLN A 66 17.27 26.12 28.96
CA GLN A 66 16.97 25.72 30.34
C GLN A 66 15.47 25.53 30.55
N TYR A 67 14.63 26.40 29.98
CA TYR A 67 13.19 26.25 29.94
C TYR A 67 12.81 24.99 29.17
N ASP A 68 13.34 24.77 27.96
CA ASP A 68 13.10 23.58 27.16
C ASP A 68 13.54 22.30 27.91
N ARG A 69 14.68 22.34 28.62
CA ARG A 69 15.15 21.25 29.49
C ARG A 69 14.23 21.04 30.70
N SER A 70 13.76 22.11 31.36
CA SER A 70 12.86 21.99 32.52
C SER A 70 11.46 21.56 32.11
N THR A 71 10.97 21.97 30.94
CA THR A 71 9.73 21.48 30.32
C THR A 71 9.85 20.08 29.72
N ARG A 72 11.07 19.62 29.36
CA ARG A 72 11.38 18.22 29.02
C ARG A 72 11.52 17.31 30.24
N VAL A 73 11.73 17.84 31.43
CA VAL A 73 11.65 17.06 32.69
C VAL A 73 10.23 17.15 33.26
N LEU A 74 9.51 18.24 32.99
CA LEU A 74 8.06 18.40 33.18
C LEU A 74 7.24 17.86 31.99
N THR A 75 7.78 16.99 31.14
CA THR A 75 6.95 16.20 30.22
C THR A 75 6.09 15.22 31.03
N HIS A 76 4.91 15.72 31.38
CA HIS A 76 3.65 15.02 31.56
C HIS A 76 3.60 13.85 32.55
N THR A 77 3.37 14.14 33.83
CA THR A 77 2.32 13.39 34.52
C THR A 77 0.99 13.85 33.92
N PHE A 78 0.49 13.12 32.92
CA PHE A 78 -0.89 13.29 32.46
C PHE A 78 -1.83 13.27 33.66
N THR A 79 -2.77 14.22 33.69
CA THR A 79 -3.91 14.14 34.60
C THR A 79 -4.63 12.81 34.37
N GLY A 80 -5.37 12.31 35.37
CA GLY A 80 -6.17 11.08 35.20
C GLY A 80 -7.04 11.14 33.94
N GLN A 81 -7.59 12.33 33.64
CA GLN A 81 -8.40 12.57 32.46
C GLN A 81 -7.61 12.50 31.14
N GLN A 82 -6.39 13.05 31.08
CA GLN A 82 -5.53 12.95 29.90
C GLN A 82 -5.09 11.52 29.63
N ARG A 83 -4.83 10.71 30.68
CA ARG A 83 -4.55 9.28 30.53
C ARG A 83 -5.75 8.50 30.00
N ALA A 84 -6.94 8.79 30.52
CA ALA A 84 -8.19 8.19 30.02
C ALA A 84 -8.43 8.55 28.54
N ASN A 85 -8.13 9.80 28.16
CA ASN A 85 -8.23 10.26 26.78
C ASN A 85 -7.19 9.60 25.86
N GLU A 86 -5.94 9.49 26.28
CA GLU A 86 -4.89 8.76 25.54
C GLU A 86 -5.30 7.29 25.34
N CYS A 87 -5.87 6.66 26.37
CA CYS A 87 -6.37 5.30 26.29
C CYS A 87 -7.49 5.17 25.26
N ALA A 88 -8.47 6.09 25.26
CA ALA A 88 -9.53 6.12 24.26
C ALA A 88 -9.01 6.30 22.83
N LEU A 89 -8.02 7.19 22.62
CA LEU A 89 -7.34 7.36 21.33
C LEU A 89 -6.66 6.05 20.88
N LYS A 90 -5.93 5.36 21.78
CA LYS A 90 -5.29 4.08 21.45
C LYS A 90 -6.30 2.99 21.10
N ILE A 91 -7.41 2.90 21.84
CA ILE A 91 -8.47 1.93 21.56
C ILE A 91 -9.13 2.24 20.21
N ALA A 92 -9.47 3.51 19.93
CA ALA A 92 -10.02 3.91 18.64
C ALA A 92 -9.07 3.58 17.48
N TRP A 93 -7.76 3.81 17.66
CA TRP A 93 -6.74 3.44 16.67
C TRP A 93 -6.73 1.93 16.39
N ILE A 94 -6.74 1.09 17.43
CA ILE A 94 -6.79 -0.37 17.31
C ILE A 94 -8.05 -0.80 16.56
N LEU A 95 -9.22 -0.25 16.91
CA LEU A 95 -10.47 -0.55 16.22
C LEU A 95 -10.39 -0.19 14.73
N GLY A 96 -9.83 0.98 14.40
CA GLY A 96 -9.62 1.41 13.01
C GLY A 96 -8.69 0.49 12.22
N GLN A 97 -7.54 0.11 12.81
CA GLN A 97 -6.58 -0.84 12.23
C GLN A 97 -7.22 -2.20 11.92
N HIS A 98 -8.11 -2.67 12.80
CA HIS A 98 -8.87 -3.90 12.61
C HIS A 98 -10.20 -3.72 11.85
N LYS A 99 -10.43 -2.56 11.22
CA LYS A 99 -11.57 -2.26 10.36
C LYS A 99 -12.92 -2.42 11.09
N LYS A 100 -12.93 -2.25 12.40
CA LYS A 100 -14.09 -2.42 13.29
C LYS A 100 -15.01 -1.20 13.26
N ALA A 101 -16.24 -1.40 13.72
CA ALA A 101 -17.23 -0.32 13.76
C ALA A 101 -16.95 0.61 14.96
N PHE A 102 -17.32 1.89 14.83
CA PHE A 102 -17.14 2.86 15.93
C PHE A 102 -17.94 2.48 17.19
N SER A 103 -19.05 1.77 17.01
CA SER A 103 -19.87 1.21 18.09
C SER A 103 -19.12 0.19 18.95
N ASP A 104 -18.11 -0.48 18.41
CA ASP A 104 -17.39 -1.54 19.12
C ASP A 104 -16.56 -0.99 20.29
N GLY A 105 -16.37 0.33 20.37
CA GLY A 105 -15.76 0.99 21.52
C GLY A 105 -16.49 0.69 22.84
N SER A 106 -17.82 0.62 22.84
CA SER A 106 -18.58 0.29 24.06
C SER A 106 -18.37 -1.17 24.46
N ILE A 107 -18.30 -2.08 23.48
CA ILE A 107 -18.02 -3.50 23.70
C ILE A 107 -16.63 -3.67 24.33
N VAL A 108 -15.60 -2.97 23.82
CA VAL A 108 -14.26 -2.98 24.41
C VAL A 108 -14.31 -2.52 25.87
N LYS A 109 -15.09 -1.49 26.18
CA LYS A 109 -15.25 -0.99 27.55
C LYS A 109 -15.91 -2.02 28.47
N GLU A 110 -16.91 -2.75 27.98
CA GLU A 110 -17.53 -3.86 28.70
C GLU A 110 -16.52 -4.98 28.97
N CYS A 111 -15.72 -5.38 27.99
CA CYS A 111 -14.66 -6.37 28.17
C CYS A 111 -13.63 -5.92 29.22
N LEU A 112 -13.19 -4.65 29.21
CA LEU A 112 -12.25 -4.12 30.20
C LEU A 112 -12.83 -4.18 31.61
N ASN A 113 -14.12 -3.86 31.79
CA ASN A 113 -14.78 -3.96 33.09
C ASN A 113 -14.86 -5.42 33.56
N ALA A 114 -15.24 -6.37 32.69
CA ALA A 114 -15.32 -7.79 33.06
C ALA A 114 -13.96 -8.35 33.53
N VAL A 115 -12.87 -7.93 32.88
CA VAL A 115 -11.51 -8.27 33.31
C VAL A 115 -11.19 -7.67 34.68
N ALA A 116 -11.50 -6.38 34.88
CA ALA A 116 -11.25 -5.70 36.14
C ALA A 116 -12.07 -6.28 37.30
N GLU A 117 -13.31 -6.70 37.04
CA GLU A 117 -14.21 -7.28 38.04
C GLU A 117 -13.83 -8.70 38.47
N THR A 118 -13.11 -9.43 37.60
CA THR A 118 -12.74 -10.84 37.80
C THR A 118 -11.33 -11.01 38.35
N LEU A 119 -10.37 -10.19 37.89
CA LEU A 119 -8.95 -10.34 38.27
C LEU A 119 -8.56 -9.58 39.53
N TYR A 120 -9.38 -8.64 39.99
CA TYR A 120 -9.08 -7.80 41.15
C TYR A 120 -10.19 -7.87 42.19
N ASP A 121 -9.83 -7.69 43.46
CA ASP A 121 -10.74 -7.71 44.60
C ASP A 121 -10.66 -6.43 45.44
N GLY A 122 -11.72 -6.17 46.21
CA GLY A 122 -11.82 -5.06 47.16
C GLY A 122 -11.51 -3.69 46.54
N LYS A 123 -10.69 -2.89 47.23
CA LYS A 123 -10.38 -1.50 46.83
C LYS A 123 -9.69 -1.40 45.46
N GLN A 124 -8.93 -2.42 45.05
CA GLN A 124 -8.25 -2.42 43.74
C GLN A 124 -9.24 -2.58 42.59
N LYS A 125 -10.25 -3.45 42.76
CA LYS A 125 -11.36 -3.58 41.82
C LYS A 125 -12.09 -2.26 41.63
N ASP A 126 -12.48 -1.63 42.73
CA ASP A 126 -13.23 -0.36 42.68
C ASP A 126 -12.43 0.77 42.00
N ASP A 127 -11.13 0.86 42.27
CA ASP A 127 -10.24 1.84 41.63
C ASP A 127 -10.08 1.58 40.12
N MET A 128 -9.86 0.32 39.71
CA MET A 128 -9.73 -0.05 38.30
C MET A 128 -11.03 0.17 37.53
N CYS A 129 -12.17 -0.30 38.05
CA CYS A 129 -13.47 -0.06 37.45
C CYS A 129 -13.79 1.44 37.39
N GLY A 130 -13.43 2.20 38.42
CA GLY A 130 -13.54 3.67 38.43
C GLY A 130 -12.73 4.32 37.30
N LYS A 131 -11.48 3.89 37.09
CA LYS A 131 -10.62 4.38 36.00
C LYS A 131 -11.15 3.98 34.62
N ILE A 132 -11.62 2.75 34.45
CA ILE A 132 -12.19 2.28 33.16
C ILE A 132 -13.47 3.06 32.82
N LYS A 133 -14.33 3.34 33.81
CA LYS A 133 -15.52 4.17 33.62
C LYS A 133 -15.19 5.55 33.06
N GLN A 134 -14.04 6.13 33.41
CA GLN A 134 -13.60 7.44 32.91
C GLN A 134 -13.09 7.42 31.45
N ILE A 135 -12.81 6.25 30.87
CA ILE A 135 -12.37 6.15 29.47
C ILE A 135 -13.57 6.37 28.54
N PRO A 136 -13.58 7.44 27.71
CA PRO A 136 -14.75 7.77 26.91
C PRO A 136 -14.75 6.96 25.59
N LEU A 137 -15.61 5.95 25.50
CA LEU A 137 -15.68 4.99 24.39
C LEU A 137 -17.10 4.80 23.82
N SER A 138 -17.99 5.79 23.97
CA SER A 138 -19.26 5.75 23.24
C SER A 138 -19.03 5.81 21.73
N ALA A 139 -19.97 5.31 20.93
CA ALA A 139 -19.83 5.32 19.47
C ALA A 139 -19.45 6.70 18.91
N THR A 140 -20.16 7.75 19.34
CA THR A 140 -19.86 9.16 18.98
C THR A 140 -18.47 9.59 19.42
N THR A 141 -18.02 9.19 20.62
CA THR A 141 -16.67 9.51 21.06
C THR A 141 -15.63 8.81 20.19
N THR A 142 -15.81 7.51 19.94
CA THR A 142 -14.90 6.71 19.11
C THR A 142 -14.79 7.29 17.70
N THR A 143 -15.90 7.76 17.12
CA THR A 143 -15.89 8.51 15.85
C THR A 143 -15.01 9.74 15.94
N ARG A 144 -15.25 10.62 16.93
CA ARG A 144 -14.45 11.85 17.11
C ARG A 144 -12.97 11.59 17.38
N LYS A 145 -12.64 10.51 18.11
CA LYS A 145 -11.24 10.09 18.30
C LYS A 145 -10.64 9.62 16.99
N SER A 146 -11.39 8.88 16.19
CA SER A 146 -10.97 8.44 14.85
C SER A 146 -10.72 9.62 13.92
N GLU A 147 -11.52 10.70 14.01
CA GLU A 147 -11.28 11.97 13.30
C GLU A 147 -9.92 12.56 13.62
N VAL A 148 -9.65 12.80 14.90
CA VAL A 148 -8.39 13.37 15.34
C VAL A 148 -7.19 12.50 14.96
N LEU A 149 -7.33 11.17 15.06
CA LEU A 149 -6.26 10.24 14.71
C LEU A 149 -5.98 10.22 13.20
N ALA A 150 -7.03 10.18 12.38
CA ALA A 150 -6.91 10.16 10.93
C ALA A 150 -6.32 11.47 10.40
N GLU A 151 -6.71 12.61 10.98
CA GLU A 151 -6.16 13.92 10.65
C GLU A 151 -4.67 14.03 11.03
N ASP A 152 -4.26 13.51 12.19
CA ASP A 152 -2.85 13.55 12.62
C ASP A 152 -1.94 12.75 11.68
N VAL A 153 -2.33 11.53 11.31
CA VAL A 153 -1.53 10.70 10.39
C VAL A 153 -1.57 11.24 8.96
N LEU A 154 -2.67 11.89 8.55
CA LEU A 154 -2.74 12.59 7.26
C LEU A 154 -1.77 13.78 7.24
N ALA A 155 -1.72 14.58 8.30
CA ALA A 155 -0.78 15.69 8.40
C ALA A 155 0.69 15.21 8.39
N GLN A 156 0.98 14.06 9.01
CA GLN A 156 2.30 13.42 8.94
C GLN A 156 2.65 12.99 7.50
N LEU A 157 1.71 12.34 6.79
CA LEU A 157 1.90 11.97 5.39
C LEU A 157 2.14 13.19 4.51
N ASP A 158 1.32 14.22 4.64
CA ASP A 158 1.40 15.43 3.82
C ASP A 158 2.76 16.11 4.01
N ALA A 159 3.22 16.25 5.26
CA ALA A 159 4.56 16.79 5.56
C ALA A 159 5.69 15.91 4.99
N ALA A 160 5.56 14.58 5.09
CA ALA A 160 6.57 13.66 4.60
C ALA A 160 6.69 13.68 3.06
N VAL A 161 5.55 13.76 2.37
CA VAL A 161 5.48 13.85 0.90
C VAL A 161 5.96 15.20 0.38
N GLN A 162 5.63 16.31 1.05
CA GLN A 162 6.14 17.64 0.70
C GLN A 162 7.67 17.74 0.80
N ASN A 163 8.26 17.04 1.76
CA ASN A 163 9.70 16.99 1.97
C ASN A 163 10.42 15.92 1.09
N ALA A 164 9.67 15.10 0.36
CA ALA A 164 10.24 14.11 -0.53
C ALA A 164 10.86 14.79 -1.76
N ALA A 165 12.01 14.30 -2.20
CA ALA A 165 12.66 14.81 -3.41
C ALA A 165 11.82 14.54 -4.67
N CYS A 166 11.13 13.40 -4.68
CA CYS A 166 10.28 12.96 -5.76
C CYS A 166 9.28 11.90 -5.26
N ILE A 167 8.17 11.73 -5.98
CA ILE A 167 7.13 10.75 -5.65
C ILE A 167 6.66 9.99 -6.89
N SER A 168 6.01 8.85 -6.69
CA SER A 168 5.29 8.14 -7.75
C SER A 168 3.90 7.73 -7.27
N LEU A 169 2.99 7.53 -8.21
CA LEU A 169 1.59 7.21 -7.93
C LEU A 169 1.22 5.84 -8.50
N ALA A 170 0.44 5.07 -7.73
CA ALA A 170 -0.33 3.94 -8.22
C ALA A 170 -1.80 4.34 -8.18
N ILE A 171 -2.50 4.15 -9.30
CA ILE A 171 -3.86 4.66 -9.50
C ILE A 171 -4.73 3.54 -10.01
N ASP A 172 -5.86 3.34 -9.35
CA ASP A 172 -6.81 2.30 -9.72
C ASP A 172 -8.23 2.76 -9.42
N GLU A 173 -9.19 2.18 -10.13
CA GLU A 173 -10.62 2.50 -10.01
C GLU A 173 -11.40 1.21 -9.77
N SER A 174 -12.32 1.25 -8.81
CA SER A 174 -13.23 0.15 -8.54
C SER A 174 -14.55 0.72 -8.01
N THR A 175 -15.63 -0.04 -8.20
CA THR A 175 -16.92 0.27 -7.58
C THR A 175 -16.99 -0.24 -6.14
N ASP A 176 -17.67 0.51 -5.28
CA ASP A 176 -18.01 0.06 -3.92
C ASP A 176 -19.34 -0.72 -3.88
N VAL A 177 -19.72 -1.20 -2.69
CA VAL A 177 -20.97 -1.98 -2.49
C VAL A 177 -22.27 -1.21 -2.80
N THR A 178 -22.18 0.10 -3.06
CA THR A 178 -23.29 0.97 -3.45
C THR A 178 -23.21 1.36 -4.94
N ASP A 179 -22.38 0.67 -5.73
CA ASP A 179 -22.14 0.92 -7.16
C ASP A 179 -21.55 2.32 -7.46
N ASN A 180 -20.96 2.98 -6.46
CA ASN A 180 -20.24 4.23 -6.67
C ASN A 180 -18.80 3.93 -7.09
N ALA A 181 -18.35 4.52 -8.21
CA ALA A 181 -16.97 4.45 -8.65
C ALA A 181 -16.06 5.20 -7.68
N GLN A 182 -14.98 4.55 -7.25
CA GLN A 182 -14.02 5.08 -6.29
C GLN A 182 -12.64 5.10 -6.93
N LEU A 183 -12.07 6.30 -7.10
CA LEU A 183 -10.69 6.49 -7.51
C LEU A 183 -9.78 6.40 -6.30
N LEU A 184 -8.83 5.47 -6.33
CA LEU A 184 -7.87 5.26 -5.26
C LEU A 184 -6.47 5.58 -5.77
N VAL A 185 -5.77 6.46 -5.06
CA VAL A 185 -4.40 6.85 -5.36
C VAL A 185 -3.49 6.50 -4.21
N TYR A 186 -2.47 5.67 -4.44
CA TYR A 186 -1.34 5.45 -3.55
C TYR A 186 -0.15 6.32 -3.97
N VAL A 187 0.65 6.73 -2.99
CA VAL A 187 1.91 7.44 -3.20
C VAL A 187 3.07 6.60 -2.67
N ARG A 188 4.18 6.58 -3.41
CA ARG A 188 5.47 6.00 -2.99
C ARG A 188 6.54 7.08 -3.03
N PHE A 189 7.37 7.12 -2.00
CA PHE A 189 8.42 8.12 -1.84
C PHE A 189 9.47 7.64 -0.82
N PHE A 190 10.67 8.21 -0.87
CA PHE A 190 11.68 7.97 0.16
C PHE A 190 11.49 8.93 1.33
N CYS A 191 11.25 8.39 2.54
CA CYS A 191 11.14 9.19 3.75
C CYS A 191 12.52 9.35 4.39
N LYS A 192 13.11 10.55 4.27
CA LYS A 192 14.45 10.85 4.84
C LYS A 192 14.51 10.65 6.35
N GLU A 193 13.43 10.95 7.07
CA GLU A 193 13.35 10.80 8.53
C GLU A 193 13.39 9.33 8.97
N LYS A 194 12.64 8.46 8.27
CA LYS A 194 12.60 7.02 8.54
C LYS A 194 13.72 6.24 7.85
N LYS A 195 14.43 6.87 6.89
CA LYS A 195 15.43 6.25 6.01
C LYS A 195 14.90 5.02 5.26
N GLU A 196 13.64 5.05 4.84
CA GLU A 196 13.02 3.92 4.11
C GLU A 196 12.09 4.40 3.00
N MET A 197 11.83 3.51 2.04
CA MET A 197 10.76 3.68 1.08
C MET A 197 9.41 3.54 1.79
N CYS A 198 8.58 4.57 1.67
CA CYS A 198 7.25 4.64 2.23
C CYS A 198 6.21 4.53 1.11
N GLU A 199 5.17 3.73 1.37
CA GLU A 199 3.95 3.69 0.58
C GLU A 199 2.77 4.03 1.48
N ASP A 200 1.90 4.91 1.04
CA ASP A 200 0.67 5.23 1.78
C ASP A 200 -0.44 5.63 0.80
N LEU A 201 -1.69 5.51 1.26
CA LEU A 201 -2.86 5.99 0.54
C LEU A 201 -2.74 7.51 0.38
N LEU A 202 -2.66 8.07 -0.82
CA LEU A 202 -2.74 9.53 -0.99
C LEU A 202 -4.18 9.99 -0.78
N GLY A 203 -5.14 9.27 -1.37
CA GLY A 203 -6.55 9.57 -1.23
C GLY A 203 -7.45 8.52 -1.86
N LEU A 204 -8.70 8.54 -1.40
CA LEU A 204 -9.84 7.90 -2.05
C LEU A 204 -10.74 9.05 -2.50
N THR A 205 -11.34 8.98 -3.69
CA THR A 205 -12.28 10.01 -4.15
C THR A 205 -13.40 9.37 -4.95
N PRO A 206 -14.66 9.60 -4.59
CA PRO A 206 -15.80 9.13 -5.36
C PRO A 206 -15.87 9.89 -6.70
N LEU A 207 -16.10 9.17 -7.78
CA LEU A 207 -16.38 9.71 -9.10
C LEU A 207 -17.90 9.70 -9.29
N GLU A 208 -18.58 10.80 -8.94
CA GLU A 208 -20.03 10.84 -8.77
C GLU A 208 -20.85 10.68 -10.07
N THR A 209 -20.31 11.10 -11.21
CA THR A 209 -21.05 11.12 -12.48
C THR A 209 -20.40 10.27 -13.57
N HIS A 210 -19.14 10.54 -13.87
CA HIS A 210 -18.42 9.93 -14.98
C HIS A 210 -17.02 9.49 -14.55
N THR A 211 -16.51 8.45 -15.21
CA THR A 211 -15.17 7.89 -14.99
C THR A 211 -14.26 8.16 -16.21
N ARG A 212 -14.45 9.29 -16.90
CA ARG A 212 -13.63 9.62 -18.08
C ARG A 212 -12.23 10.02 -17.60
N GLY A 213 -11.25 9.94 -18.50
CA GLY A 213 -9.87 10.33 -18.17
C GLY A 213 -9.72 11.78 -17.69
N GLU A 214 -10.62 12.67 -18.08
CA GLU A 214 -10.68 14.05 -17.54
C GLU A 214 -11.13 14.09 -16.08
N ASP A 215 -12.21 13.37 -15.74
CA ASP A 215 -12.75 13.33 -14.38
C ASP A 215 -11.70 12.75 -13.41
N ILE A 216 -11.00 11.69 -13.84
CA ILE A 216 -9.90 11.07 -13.09
C ILE A 216 -8.71 12.03 -12.93
N TYR A 217 -8.32 12.70 -14.02
CA TYR A 217 -7.21 13.66 -14.03
C TYR A 217 -7.46 14.82 -13.06
N GLU A 218 -8.64 15.43 -13.10
CA GLU A 218 -9.01 16.53 -12.21
C GLU A 218 -9.04 16.08 -10.75
N ALA A 219 -9.53 14.86 -10.46
CA ALA A 219 -9.49 14.31 -9.11
C ALA A 219 -8.04 14.16 -8.58
N ILE A 220 -7.12 13.62 -9.40
CA ILE A 220 -5.70 13.51 -9.04
C ILE A 220 -5.08 14.89 -8.83
N LYS A 221 -5.34 15.83 -9.75
CA LYS A 221 -4.82 17.20 -9.68
C LYS A 221 -5.31 17.92 -8.43
N ALA A 222 -6.58 17.75 -8.06
CA ALA A 222 -7.14 18.29 -6.83
C ALA A 222 -6.48 17.67 -5.58
N MET A 223 -6.24 16.35 -5.56
CA MET A 223 -5.54 15.69 -4.44
C MET A 223 -4.11 16.21 -4.24
N LEU A 224 -3.37 16.44 -5.32
CA LEU A 224 -2.00 16.97 -5.29
C LEU A 224 -1.99 18.45 -4.89
N THR A 225 -2.87 19.25 -5.50
CA THR A 225 -2.96 20.70 -5.24
C THR A 225 -3.35 20.99 -3.79
N LYS A 226 -4.28 20.22 -3.21
CA LYS A 226 -4.67 20.32 -1.79
C LYS A 226 -3.48 20.16 -0.84
N ARG A 227 -2.42 19.48 -1.28
CA ARG A 227 -1.20 19.18 -0.51
C ARG A 227 -0.01 20.02 -0.94
N ASN A 228 -0.19 21.02 -1.79
CA ASN A 228 0.89 21.82 -2.38
C ASN A 228 1.97 20.95 -3.06
N ILE A 229 1.58 19.82 -3.65
CA ILE A 229 2.50 18.95 -4.41
C ILE A 229 2.43 19.38 -5.87
N ASN A 230 3.59 19.70 -6.44
CA ASN A 230 3.69 20.02 -7.86
C ASN A 230 3.69 18.72 -8.68
N LEU A 231 2.94 18.67 -9.79
CA LEU A 231 2.91 17.52 -10.67
C LEU A 231 4.30 17.14 -11.21
N ASN A 232 5.23 18.09 -11.32
CA ASN A 232 6.62 17.86 -11.73
C ASN A 232 7.43 17.07 -10.69
N GLN A 233 6.95 16.96 -9.44
CA GLN A 233 7.54 16.06 -8.44
C GLN A 233 7.12 14.60 -8.65
N VAL A 234 6.08 14.35 -9.45
CA VAL A 234 5.61 13.00 -9.78
C VAL A 234 6.49 12.43 -10.89
N VAL A 235 7.33 11.46 -10.54
CA VAL A 235 8.23 10.76 -11.47
C VAL A 235 7.45 9.79 -12.34
N SER A 236 6.55 9.03 -11.71
CA SER A 236 5.80 8.03 -12.44
C SER A 236 4.37 7.78 -11.96
N VAL A 237 3.56 7.25 -12.88
CA VAL A 237 2.19 6.78 -12.63
C VAL A 237 2.04 5.35 -13.14
N THR A 238 1.50 4.48 -12.29
CA THR A 238 1.16 3.09 -12.63
C THR A 238 -0.36 2.90 -12.59
N THR A 239 -0.95 2.35 -13.65
CA THR A 239 -2.41 2.10 -13.73
C THR A 239 -2.73 0.71 -14.26
N ASP A 240 -3.99 0.30 -14.18
CA ASP A 240 -4.56 -0.95 -14.73
C ASP A 240 -4.63 -1.02 -16.28
N GLY A 241 -4.18 0.03 -16.97
CA GLY A 241 -4.23 0.10 -18.43
C GLY A 241 -5.61 0.33 -19.04
N ALA A 242 -6.64 0.69 -18.25
CA ALA A 242 -7.97 0.99 -18.79
C ALA A 242 -7.94 2.18 -19.77
N PRO A 243 -8.80 2.20 -20.81
CA PRO A 243 -8.82 3.30 -21.79
C PRO A 243 -9.01 4.69 -21.18
N ALA A 244 -9.77 4.82 -20.07
CA ALA A 244 -9.92 6.08 -19.34
C ALA A 244 -8.62 6.54 -18.68
N MET A 245 -7.74 5.61 -18.28
CA MET A 245 -6.45 5.91 -17.69
C MET A 245 -5.40 6.24 -18.76
N VAL A 246 -5.23 5.34 -19.75
CA VAL A 246 -4.07 5.37 -20.68
C VAL A 246 -4.40 5.79 -22.11
N GLY A 247 -5.66 6.11 -22.41
CA GLY A 247 -6.09 6.55 -23.74
C GLY A 247 -5.21 7.69 -24.29
N ARG A 248 -4.76 7.55 -25.54
CA ARG A 248 -3.72 8.41 -26.14
C ARG A 248 -4.02 9.91 -26.08
N GLU A 249 -5.28 10.28 -26.27
CA GLU A 249 -5.71 11.70 -26.33
C GLU A 249 -6.55 12.09 -25.11
N LYS A 250 -7.45 11.19 -24.68
CA LYS A 250 -8.47 11.48 -23.65
C LYS A 250 -8.21 10.80 -22.30
N GLY A 251 -7.14 10.01 -22.19
CA GLY A 251 -6.78 9.31 -20.97
C GLY A 251 -6.22 10.24 -19.90
N ALA A 252 -6.42 9.91 -18.63
CA ALA A 252 -5.92 10.68 -17.50
C ALA A 252 -4.40 10.87 -17.57
N VAL A 253 -3.65 9.80 -17.87
CA VAL A 253 -2.19 9.85 -18.01
C VAL A 253 -1.75 10.75 -19.16
N ALA A 254 -2.49 10.76 -20.28
CA ALA A 254 -2.17 11.63 -21.42
C ALA A 254 -2.32 13.11 -21.04
N ARG A 255 -3.33 13.44 -20.22
CA ARG A 255 -3.52 14.80 -19.67
C ARG A 255 -2.44 15.16 -18.66
N MET A 256 -2.08 14.25 -17.74
CA MET A 256 -0.96 14.49 -16.81
C MET A 256 0.36 14.75 -17.53
N LYS A 257 0.59 14.10 -18.68
CA LYS A 257 1.78 14.34 -19.52
C LYS A 257 1.80 15.69 -20.22
N GLN A 258 0.66 16.35 -20.39
CA GLN A 258 0.61 17.72 -20.91
C GLN A 258 1.17 18.71 -19.87
N ASP A 259 0.85 18.49 -18.60
CA ASP A 259 1.31 19.32 -17.48
C ASP A 259 2.73 18.92 -17.01
N ASN A 260 3.12 17.65 -17.12
CA ASN A 260 4.47 17.13 -16.83
C ASN A 260 4.96 16.22 -17.98
N PRO A 261 5.67 16.77 -18.99
CA PRO A 261 6.15 16.00 -20.15
C PRO A 261 7.14 14.87 -19.82
N ASP A 262 7.87 14.98 -18.71
CA ASP A 262 8.85 13.99 -18.25
C ASP A 262 8.21 12.83 -17.47
N LEU A 263 6.88 12.86 -17.27
CA LEU A 263 6.15 11.84 -16.52
C LEU A 263 6.29 10.46 -17.18
N ILE A 264 6.84 9.51 -16.42
CA ILE A 264 6.90 8.11 -16.80
C ILE A 264 5.56 7.47 -16.45
N ALA A 265 4.97 6.75 -17.38
CA ALA A 265 3.72 6.03 -17.09
C ALA A 265 3.76 4.66 -17.72
N TYR A 266 3.35 3.64 -16.99
CA TYR A 266 3.27 2.29 -17.51
C TYR A 266 2.12 1.52 -16.89
N HIS A 267 1.70 0.51 -17.63
CA HIS A 267 0.63 -0.39 -17.25
C HIS A 267 1.18 -1.39 -16.21
N CYS A 268 0.47 -1.51 -15.09
CA CYS A 268 0.69 -2.44 -13.99
C CYS A 268 1.18 -3.80 -14.49
N ILE A 269 2.35 -4.22 -13.99
CA ILE A 269 3.00 -5.47 -14.40
C ILE A 269 2.07 -6.67 -14.15
N ILE A 270 1.39 -6.71 -13.00
CA ILE A 270 0.46 -7.79 -12.65
C ILE A 270 -0.66 -7.89 -13.70
N HIS A 271 -1.33 -6.77 -14.03
CA HIS A 271 -2.37 -6.76 -15.06
C HIS A 271 -1.83 -7.19 -16.43
N GLN A 272 -0.64 -6.72 -16.82
CA GLN A 272 0.00 -7.16 -18.06
C GLN A 272 0.28 -8.66 -18.11
N THR A 273 0.76 -9.27 -17.01
CA THR A 273 0.98 -10.74 -16.98
C THR A 273 -0.31 -11.53 -17.16
N VAL A 274 -1.43 -11.03 -16.63
CA VAL A 274 -2.75 -11.66 -16.84
C VAL A 274 -3.16 -11.57 -18.32
N LEU A 275 -2.83 -10.47 -19.00
CA LEU A 275 -3.09 -10.29 -20.43
C LEU A 275 -2.17 -11.13 -21.33
N CYS A 276 -1.07 -11.70 -20.83
CA CYS A 276 -0.26 -12.66 -21.58
C CYS A 276 -0.95 -14.03 -21.69
N ALA A 277 -1.72 -14.42 -20.67
CA ALA A 277 -2.31 -15.75 -20.53
C ALA A 277 -3.68 -15.90 -21.22
N ILE A 278 -3.84 -15.32 -22.41
CA ILE A 278 -5.09 -15.44 -23.19
C ILE A 278 -5.20 -16.86 -23.73
N LEU A 279 -6.30 -17.53 -23.39
CA LEU A 279 -6.62 -18.87 -23.89
C LEU A 279 -7.09 -18.80 -25.33
N SER A 280 -6.58 -19.67 -26.21
CA SER A 280 -7.18 -19.89 -27.51
C SER A 280 -8.55 -20.56 -27.38
N GLU A 281 -9.36 -20.52 -28.44
CA GLU A 281 -10.78 -20.89 -28.44
C GLU A 281 -11.06 -22.25 -27.77
N GLU A 282 -10.29 -23.29 -28.14
CA GLU A 282 -10.42 -24.63 -27.55
C GLU A 282 -10.13 -24.66 -26.04
N PHE A 283 -8.99 -24.14 -25.60
CA PHE A 283 -8.61 -24.11 -24.18
C PHE A 283 -9.60 -23.27 -23.36
N ALA A 284 -10.10 -22.18 -23.95
CA ALA A 284 -11.11 -21.34 -23.33
C ALA A 284 -12.44 -22.08 -23.15
N GLU A 285 -12.87 -22.87 -24.14
CA GLU A 285 -14.07 -23.70 -24.08
C GLU A 285 -13.97 -24.75 -22.97
N VAL A 286 -12.86 -25.50 -22.91
CA VAL A 286 -12.59 -26.49 -21.85
C VAL A 286 -12.60 -25.82 -20.48
N MET A 287 -11.89 -24.69 -20.36
CA MET A 287 -11.81 -23.95 -19.11
C MET A 287 -13.18 -23.46 -18.64
N ASN A 288 -13.98 -22.89 -19.54
CA ASN A 288 -15.32 -22.41 -19.22
C ASN A 288 -16.26 -23.56 -18.81
N THR A 289 -16.13 -24.72 -19.45
CA THR A 289 -16.90 -25.93 -19.10
C THR A 289 -16.52 -26.43 -17.72
N MET A 290 -15.22 -26.46 -17.38
CA MET A 290 -14.73 -26.78 -16.04
C MET A 290 -15.27 -25.83 -14.97
N MET A 291 -15.24 -24.52 -15.23
CA MET A 291 -15.79 -23.55 -14.27
C MET A 291 -17.30 -23.72 -14.07
N LYS A 292 -18.05 -24.04 -15.13
CA LYS A 292 -19.49 -24.36 -15.03
C LYS A 292 -19.74 -25.63 -14.22
N LEU A 293 -18.92 -26.66 -14.40
CA LEU A 293 -18.99 -27.91 -13.62
C LEU A 293 -18.75 -27.64 -12.13
N ILE A 294 -17.67 -26.94 -11.79
CA ILE A 294 -17.35 -26.60 -10.40
C ILE A 294 -18.46 -25.75 -9.77
N ASN A 295 -18.97 -24.76 -10.48
CA ASN A 295 -20.07 -23.92 -10.00
C ASN A 295 -21.39 -24.71 -9.89
N PHE A 296 -21.62 -25.70 -10.75
CA PHE A 296 -22.76 -26.60 -10.63
C PHE A 296 -22.73 -27.35 -9.31
N LEU A 297 -21.59 -27.97 -8.98
CA LEU A 297 -21.41 -28.73 -7.76
C LEU A 297 -21.41 -27.87 -6.48
N ARG A 298 -20.86 -26.66 -6.54
CA ARG A 298 -20.72 -25.78 -5.37
C ARG A 298 -21.90 -24.84 -5.11
N ALA A 299 -22.49 -24.27 -6.16
CA ALA A 299 -23.39 -23.13 -6.03
C ALA A 299 -24.82 -23.39 -6.52
N SER A 300 -25.05 -24.43 -7.32
CA SER A 300 -26.39 -24.65 -7.89
C SER A 300 -27.38 -25.28 -6.90
N SER A 301 -26.90 -25.98 -5.86
CA SER A 301 -27.76 -26.52 -4.81
C SER A 301 -26.99 -26.70 -3.50
N SER A 302 -27.50 -26.09 -2.41
CA SER A 302 -26.95 -26.26 -1.06
C SER A 302 -27.09 -27.69 -0.53
N VAL A 303 -28.04 -28.46 -1.06
CA VAL A 303 -28.19 -29.89 -0.74
C VAL A 303 -27.11 -30.69 -1.46
N GLN A 304 -26.93 -30.48 -2.77
CA GLN A 304 -25.88 -31.18 -3.53
C GLN A 304 -24.49 -30.86 -3.01
N HIS A 305 -24.22 -29.61 -2.64
CA HIS A 305 -22.93 -29.22 -2.07
C HIS A 305 -22.66 -29.91 -0.73
N ARG A 306 -23.67 -30.02 0.16
CA ARG A 306 -23.53 -30.80 1.41
C ARG A 306 -23.32 -32.29 1.15
N LEU A 307 -24.05 -32.86 0.20
CA LEU A 307 -23.90 -34.26 -0.20
C LEU A 307 -22.50 -34.55 -0.77
N LEU A 308 -21.96 -33.65 -1.61
CA LEU A 308 -20.59 -33.74 -2.11
C LEU A 308 -19.58 -33.74 -0.95
N ARG A 309 -19.75 -32.83 0.03
CA ARG A 309 -18.83 -32.76 1.17
C ARG A 309 -18.85 -33.99 2.06
N GLU A 310 -20.02 -34.61 2.26
CA GLU A 310 -20.10 -35.89 2.98
C GLU A 310 -19.48 -37.02 2.16
N PHE A 311 -19.78 -37.11 0.86
CA PHE A 311 -19.17 -38.09 -0.05
C PHE A 311 -17.64 -38.00 -0.08
N LEU A 312 -17.06 -36.79 -0.11
CA LEU A 312 -15.61 -36.59 -0.08
C LEU A 312 -14.97 -37.01 1.26
N LYS A 313 -15.70 -36.89 2.37
CA LYS A 313 -15.24 -37.40 3.67
C LYS A 313 -15.31 -38.92 3.72
N GLU A 314 -16.39 -39.50 3.23
CA GLU A 314 -16.59 -40.96 3.17
C GLU A 314 -15.53 -41.65 2.31
N THR A 315 -15.03 -40.95 1.28
CA THR A 315 -14.00 -41.44 0.36
C THR A 315 -12.57 -41.07 0.77
N GLU A 316 -12.38 -40.41 1.93
CA GLU A 316 -11.08 -39.92 2.41
C GLU A 316 -10.30 -39.11 1.35
N ALA A 317 -11.02 -38.29 0.57
CA ALA A 317 -10.43 -37.55 -0.54
C ALA A 317 -9.38 -36.52 -0.08
N ASP A 318 -8.40 -36.22 -0.94
CA ASP A 318 -7.32 -35.25 -0.68
C ASP A 318 -7.81 -33.82 -0.37
N ALA A 319 -9.08 -33.53 -0.66
CA ALA A 319 -9.73 -32.31 -0.25
C ALA A 319 -11.19 -32.48 0.16
N ASN A 320 -11.55 -31.77 1.24
CA ASN A 320 -12.90 -31.80 1.82
C ASN A 320 -13.95 -30.97 1.07
N ASP A 321 -13.57 -30.20 0.03
CA ASP A 321 -14.46 -29.35 -0.76
C ASP A 321 -13.75 -28.82 -2.03
N LEU A 322 -14.54 -28.43 -3.03
CA LEU A 322 -14.10 -27.65 -4.20
C LEU A 322 -13.96 -26.17 -3.84
N LEU A 323 -13.25 -25.39 -4.67
CA LEU A 323 -13.22 -23.92 -4.55
C LEU A 323 -14.25 -23.28 -5.49
N LEU A 324 -14.94 -22.23 -5.04
CA LEU A 324 -15.93 -21.53 -5.86
C LEU A 324 -15.20 -20.47 -6.67
N HIS A 325 -15.47 -20.42 -7.98
CA HIS A 325 -14.87 -19.43 -8.85
C HIS A 325 -15.75 -18.16 -8.92
N ASN A 326 -15.17 -17.00 -8.58
CA ASN A 326 -15.70 -15.69 -8.94
C ASN A 326 -14.93 -15.16 -10.17
N ASN A 327 -15.65 -14.54 -11.12
CA ASN A 327 -15.19 -14.23 -12.49
C ASN A 327 -14.01 -13.24 -12.64
N VAL A 328 -13.19 -12.99 -11.63
CA VAL A 328 -12.37 -11.79 -11.62
C VAL A 328 -10.87 -12.04 -11.86
N ARG A 329 -10.28 -13.23 -11.64
CA ARG A 329 -8.80 -13.40 -11.78
C ARG A 329 -8.35 -14.82 -12.16
N TRP A 330 -7.26 -14.93 -12.94
CA TRP A 330 -6.58 -16.21 -13.26
C TRP A 330 -6.20 -17.00 -12.00
N LEU A 331 -5.79 -16.30 -10.94
CA LEU A 331 -5.47 -16.88 -9.64
C LEU A 331 -6.59 -17.76 -9.07
N SER A 332 -7.83 -17.28 -9.15
CA SER A 332 -9.03 -18.02 -8.67
C SER A 332 -9.28 -19.27 -9.51
N LYS A 333 -9.14 -19.13 -10.83
CA LYS A 333 -9.30 -20.21 -11.82
C LYS A 333 -8.30 -21.34 -11.62
N GLY A 334 -7.01 -21.03 -11.50
CA GLY A 334 -5.96 -22.04 -11.30
C GLY A 334 -6.11 -22.78 -9.97
N ASN A 335 -6.45 -22.06 -8.89
CA ASN A 335 -6.70 -22.70 -7.59
C ASN A 335 -7.91 -23.65 -7.64
N ALA A 336 -8.98 -23.27 -8.33
CA ALA A 336 -10.15 -24.12 -8.51
C ALA A 336 -9.84 -25.37 -9.34
N LEU A 337 -9.05 -25.24 -10.42
CA LEU A 337 -8.60 -26.37 -11.22
C LEU A 337 -7.70 -27.34 -10.44
N GLY A 338 -6.68 -26.83 -9.74
CA GLY A 338 -5.79 -27.67 -8.93
C GLY A 338 -6.55 -28.44 -7.85
N ARG A 339 -7.54 -27.77 -7.21
CA ARG A 339 -8.43 -28.43 -6.24
C ARG A 339 -9.34 -29.47 -6.88
N PHE A 340 -9.88 -29.19 -8.07
CA PHE A 340 -10.68 -30.17 -8.79
C PHE A 340 -9.83 -31.40 -9.15
N TRP A 341 -8.61 -31.20 -9.65
CA TRP A 341 -7.76 -32.28 -10.11
C TRP A 341 -7.43 -33.30 -9.00
N SER A 342 -7.24 -32.82 -7.76
CA SER A 342 -6.97 -33.67 -6.59
C SER A 342 -8.15 -34.54 -6.17
N ILE A 343 -9.38 -34.23 -6.59
CA ILE A 343 -10.59 -35.01 -6.27
C ILE A 343 -11.40 -35.39 -7.52
N ARG A 344 -10.72 -35.49 -8.67
CA ARG A 344 -11.40 -35.62 -9.97
C ARG A 344 -12.11 -36.95 -10.15
N LYS A 345 -11.59 -38.03 -9.56
CA LYS A 345 -12.17 -39.38 -9.65
C LYS A 345 -13.46 -39.44 -8.84
N GLU A 346 -13.40 -38.96 -7.61
CA GLU A 346 -14.51 -38.81 -6.67
C GLU A 346 -15.59 -37.89 -7.27
N THR A 347 -15.17 -36.79 -7.91
CA THR A 347 -16.09 -35.88 -8.59
C THR A 347 -16.81 -36.56 -9.75
N ALA A 348 -16.11 -37.39 -10.54
CA ALA A 348 -16.71 -38.14 -11.63
C ALA A 348 -17.73 -39.19 -11.10
N ASP A 349 -17.39 -39.91 -10.03
CA ASP A 349 -18.26 -40.89 -9.40
C ASP A 349 -19.52 -40.24 -8.83
N PHE A 350 -19.37 -39.11 -8.13
CA PHE A 350 -20.48 -38.34 -7.60
C PHE A 350 -21.42 -37.83 -8.71
N LEU A 351 -20.86 -37.32 -9.82
CA LEU A 351 -21.65 -36.87 -10.97
C LEU A 351 -22.47 -38.00 -11.60
N GLN A 352 -21.96 -39.23 -11.61
CA GLN A 352 -22.72 -40.40 -12.10
C GLN A 352 -23.89 -40.77 -11.19
N GLN A 353 -23.77 -40.53 -9.88
CA GLN A 353 -24.87 -40.74 -8.92
C GLN A 353 -25.97 -39.69 -9.06
N LEU A 354 -25.63 -38.48 -9.51
CA LEU A 354 -26.59 -37.42 -9.75
C LEU A 354 -27.40 -37.70 -11.02
N LYS A 355 -28.65 -38.18 -10.86
CA LYS A 355 -29.60 -38.51 -11.96
C LYS A 355 -30.15 -37.29 -12.73
N SER A 356 -29.38 -36.21 -12.89
CA SER A 356 -29.80 -34.99 -13.60
C SER A 356 -29.14 -34.87 -14.98
N PRO A 357 -29.83 -34.37 -16.02
CA PRO A 357 -29.26 -34.23 -17.36
C PRO A 357 -27.96 -33.41 -17.42
N LYS A 358 -27.86 -32.35 -16.59
CA LYS A 358 -26.64 -31.55 -16.46
C LYS A 358 -25.48 -32.33 -15.86
N ALA A 359 -25.76 -33.14 -14.83
CA ALA A 359 -24.72 -33.98 -14.22
C ALA A 359 -24.22 -35.04 -15.21
N THR A 360 -25.10 -35.66 -16.01
CA THR A 360 -24.71 -36.57 -17.09
C THR A 360 -23.85 -35.87 -18.14
N GLN A 361 -24.19 -34.65 -18.53
CA GLN A 361 -23.36 -33.86 -19.46
C GLN A 361 -21.95 -33.63 -18.92
N PHE A 362 -21.83 -33.24 -17.64
CA PHE A 362 -20.52 -33.04 -17.01
C PHE A 362 -19.76 -34.35 -16.80
N ALA A 363 -20.44 -35.45 -16.47
CA ALA A 363 -19.83 -36.77 -16.40
C ALA A 363 -19.25 -37.20 -17.76
N ASN A 364 -19.99 -37.01 -18.85
CA ASN A 364 -19.52 -37.30 -20.21
C ASN A 364 -18.31 -36.43 -20.57
N PHE A 365 -18.31 -35.16 -20.17
CA PHE A 365 -17.16 -34.27 -20.35
C PHE A 365 -15.91 -34.79 -19.61
N LEU A 366 -16.05 -35.30 -18.38
CA LEU A 366 -14.93 -35.86 -17.62
C LEU A 366 -14.43 -37.22 -18.16
N GLN A 367 -15.24 -37.91 -18.97
CA GLN A 367 -14.85 -39.14 -19.66
C GLN A 367 -14.14 -38.87 -20.99
N ASP A 368 -14.24 -37.66 -21.53
CA ASP A 368 -13.56 -37.27 -22.77
C ASP A 368 -12.05 -37.17 -22.53
N LYS A 369 -11.32 -38.13 -23.10
CA LYS A 369 -9.87 -38.27 -22.95
C LYS A 369 -9.13 -37.00 -23.39
N HIS A 370 -9.56 -36.37 -24.48
CA HIS A 370 -8.92 -35.18 -25.05
C HIS A 370 -9.18 -33.95 -24.19
N LYS A 371 -10.43 -33.74 -23.78
CA LYS A 371 -10.79 -32.64 -22.87
C LYS A 371 -10.03 -32.74 -21.55
N MET A 372 -9.87 -33.95 -20.99
CA MET A 372 -9.14 -34.15 -19.74
C MET A 372 -7.63 -33.93 -19.86
N ASP A 373 -7.03 -34.11 -21.03
CA ASP A 373 -5.63 -33.71 -21.26
C ASP A 373 -5.48 -32.20 -21.24
N VAL A 374 -6.39 -31.49 -21.90
CA VAL A 374 -6.43 -30.03 -21.87
C VAL A 374 -6.63 -29.56 -20.43
N VAL A 375 -7.47 -30.23 -19.62
CA VAL A 375 -7.61 -29.91 -18.20
C VAL A 375 -6.30 -30.15 -17.44
N ALA A 376 -5.61 -31.26 -17.66
CA ALA A 376 -4.32 -31.56 -17.02
C ALA A 376 -3.28 -30.47 -17.32
N PHE A 377 -3.16 -30.10 -18.59
CA PHE A 377 -2.29 -29.01 -19.04
C PHE A 377 -2.65 -27.69 -18.36
N LEU A 378 -3.95 -27.35 -18.36
CA LEU A 378 -4.44 -26.13 -17.74
C LEU A 378 -4.13 -26.10 -16.24
N VAL A 379 -4.27 -27.21 -15.51
CA VAL A 379 -3.92 -27.29 -14.09
C VAL A 379 -2.45 -26.90 -13.88
N ASP A 380 -1.54 -27.51 -14.62
CA ASP A 380 -0.10 -27.25 -14.47
C ASP A 380 0.29 -25.82 -14.89
N ILE A 381 -0.10 -25.35 -16.08
CA ILE A 381 0.27 -24.00 -16.55
C ILE A 381 -0.39 -22.90 -15.72
N THR A 382 -1.64 -23.11 -15.27
CA THR A 382 -2.29 -22.16 -14.35
C THR A 382 -1.58 -22.12 -13.01
N GLY A 383 -1.03 -23.25 -12.54
CA GLY A 383 -0.19 -23.32 -11.34
C GLY A 383 1.06 -22.44 -11.45
N HIS A 384 1.81 -22.56 -12.55
CA HIS A 384 3.01 -21.73 -12.81
C HIS A 384 2.69 -20.23 -12.88
N LEU A 385 1.61 -19.87 -13.58
CA LEU A 385 1.15 -18.49 -13.69
C LEU A 385 0.64 -17.93 -12.34
N ASN A 386 0.03 -18.78 -11.50
CA ASN A 386 -0.37 -18.41 -10.14
C ASN A 386 0.84 -18.15 -9.25
N GLU A 387 1.89 -18.97 -9.36
CA GLU A 387 3.14 -18.76 -8.64
C GLU A 387 3.77 -17.40 -9.01
N LEU A 388 3.84 -17.08 -10.31
CA LEU A 388 4.28 -15.77 -10.77
C LEU A 388 3.42 -14.66 -10.16
N ASN A 389 2.09 -14.77 -10.26
CA ASN A 389 1.17 -13.75 -9.78
C ASN A 389 1.38 -13.48 -8.28
N LEU A 390 1.54 -14.53 -7.46
CA LEU A 390 1.81 -14.40 -6.03
C LEU A 390 3.15 -13.73 -5.74
N ARG A 391 4.20 -14.05 -6.51
CA ARG A 391 5.53 -13.41 -6.36
C ARG A 391 5.52 -11.93 -6.76
N LEU A 392 4.63 -11.52 -7.66
CA LEU A 392 4.47 -10.11 -8.07
C LEU A 392 3.61 -9.30 -7.08
N GLN A 393 2.85 -9.96 -6.21
CA GLN A 393 2.10 -9.32 -5.15
C GLN A 393 2.99 -9.04 -3.93
N GLY A 394 2.60 -8.05 -3.14
CA GLY A 394 3.33 -7.64 -1.94
C GLY A 394 3.56 -6.14 -1.89
N GLN A 395 3.77 -5.62 -0.69
CA GLN A 395 4.12 -4.22 -0.47
C GLN A 395 5.63 -4.01 -0.61
N LYS A 396 6.05 -2.75 -0.85
CA LYS A 396 7.46 -2.32 -0.91
C LYS A 396 8.29 -2.83 -2.09
N ASN A 397 7.77 -3.76 -2.91
CA ASN A 397 8.43 -4.18 -4.16
C ASN A 397 8.57 -3.00 -5.13
N SER A 398 9.78 -2.69 -5.57
CA SER A 398 10.00 -1.71 -6.63
C SER A 398 9.61 -2.29 -7.99
N VAL A 399 9.48 -1.43 -9.00
CA VAL A 399 9.33 -1.89 -10.39
C VAL A 399 10.49 -2.81 -10.84
N CYS A 400 11.70 -2.61 -10.29
CA CYS A 400 12.87 -3.43 -10.62
C CYS A 400 12.68 -4.87 -10.11
N ASP A 401 12.22 -5.02 -8.87
CA ASP A 401 11.96 -6.33 -8.25
C ASP A 401 10.91 -7.13 -9.03
N LEU A 402 9.86 -6.44 -9.51
CA LEU A 402 8.82 -7.07 -10.32
C LEU A 402 9.35 -7.47 -11.70
N MET A 403 10.10 -6.60 -12.38
CA MET A 403 10.68 -6.92 -13.69
C MET A 403 11.67 -8.08 -13.63
N LYS A 404 12.49 -8.16 -12.58
CA LYS A 404 13.36 -9.32 -12.31
C LYS A 404 12.56 -10.63 -12.25
N THR A 405 11.44 -10.59 -11.54
CA THR A 405 10.55 -11.75 -11.37
C THR A 405 9.93 -12.16 -12.70
N VAL A 406 9.48 -11.19 -13.51
CA VAL A 406 8.94 -11.45 -14.86
C VAL A 406 9.99 -12.04 -15.79
N ARG A 407 11.21 -11.49 -15.82
CA ARG A 407 12.31 -11.99 -16.66
C ARG A 407 12.71 -13.41 -16.30
N SER A 408 12.81 -13.69 -15.01
CA SER A 408 13.02 -15.06 -14.53
C SER A 408 11.93 -16.00 -15.02
N PHE A 409 10.67 -15.54 -15.04
CA PHE A 409 9.56 -16.34 -15.55
C PHE A 409 9.58 -16.51 -17.06
N GLN A 410 10.00 -15.51 -17.85
CA GLN A 410 10.17 -15.65 -19.29
C GLN A 410 11.13 -16.81 -19.62
N VAL A 411 12.29 -16.86 -18.95
CA VAL A 411 13.24 -17.97 -19.11
C VAL A 411 12.65 -19.30 -18.67
N LYS A 412 11.86 -19.32 -17.59
CA LYS A 412 11.16 -20.55 -17.16
C LYS A 412 10.15 -21.03 -18.20
N LEU A 413 9.46 -20.14 -18.93
CA LEU A 413 8.52 -20.55 -19.96
C LEU A 413 9.21 -21.30 -21.10
N ASP A 414 10.43 -20.91 -21.47
CA ASP A 414 11.24 -21.66 -22.45
C ASP A 414 11.58 -23.05 -21.93
N ILE A 415 12.05 -23.15 -20.67
CA ILE A 415 12.32 -24.45 -20.00
C ILE A 415 11.06 -25.32 -19.97
N PHE A 416 9.91 -24.75 -19.61
CA PHE A 416 8.63 -25.46 -19.57
C PHE A 416 8.20 -25.96 -20.95
N LYS A 417 8.43 -25.16 -21.99
CA LYS A 417 8.13 -25.56 -23.36
C LYS A 417 9.01 -26.73 -23.80
N GLU A 418 10.31 -26.70 -23.49
CA GLU A 418 11.24 -27.80 -23.78
C GLU A 418 10.88 -29.06 -23.00
N ASP A 419 10.55 -28.93 -21.71
CA ASP A 419 10.17 -30.03 -20.82
C ASP A 419 8.88 -30.75 -21.27
N LEU A 420 7.90 -30.03 -21.84
CA LEU A 420 6.71 -30.65 -22.45
C LEU A 420 7.05 -31.62 -23.59
N GLN A 421 8.18 -31.39 -24.27
CA GLN A 421 8.67 -32.24 -25.36
C GLN A 421 9.58 -33.38 -24.86
N GLY A 422 9.92 -33.36 -23.57
CA GLY A 422 10.71 -34.36 -22.89
C GLY A 422 9.90 -35.08 -21.81
N GLU A 423 10.40 -35.05 -20.57
CA GLU A 423 9.87 -35.85 -19.46
C GLU A 423 8.64 -35.23 -18.76
N CYS A 424 8.22 -34.03 -19.13
CA CYS A 424 7.10 -33.31 -18.51
C CYS A 424 7.26 -33.18 -16.97
N VAL A 425 8.47 -32.96 -16.47
CA VAL A 425 8.77 -32.85 -15.04
C VAL A 425 8.05 -31.67 -14.40
N HIS A 426 7.90 -30.57 -15.14
CA HIS A 426 7.19 -29.37 -14.72
C HIS A 426 5.69 -29.42 -15.01
N PHE A 427 5.20 -30.51 -15.62
CA PHE A 427 3.79 -30.74 -15.91
C PHE A 427 3.34 -32.10 -15.35
N PRO A 428 3.34 -32.26 -14.01
CA PRO A 428 3.06 -33.54 -13.37
C PRO A 428 1.65 -34.08 -13.68
N GLN A 429 0.64 -33.21 -13.82
CA GLN A 429 -0.71 -33.67 -14.14
C GLN A 429 -0.81 -34.15 -15.58
N MET A 430 -0.16 -33.45 -16.51
CA MET A 430 -0.04 -33.92 -17.90
C MET A 430 0.69 -35.24 -17.99
N ARG A 431 1.81 -35.37 -17.28
CA ARG A 431 2.61 -36.60 -17.24
C ARG A 431 1.79 -37.78 -16.74
N GLU A 432 1.00 -37.58 -15.67
CA GLU A 432 0.08 -38.61 -15.15
C GLU A 432 -1.01 -38.99 -16.17
N GLN A 433 -1.53 -38.01 -16.91
CA GLN A 433 -2.69 -38.14 -17.79
C GLN A 433 -2.37 -38.71 -19.19
N ILE A 434 -1.18 -38.43 -19.74
CA ILE A 434 -0.83 -38.76 -21.13
C ILE A 434 -0.23 -40.16 -21.28
N GLN A 435 0.50 -40.67 -20.27
CA GLN A 435 1.09 -42.02 -20.25
C GLN A 435 1.73 -42.40 -21.61
N ASP A 436 2.67 -41.55 -22.06
CA ASP A 436 3.57 -41.67 -23.23
C ASP A 436 2.99 -41.66 -24.66
N GLU A 437 1.66 -41.67 -24.88
CA GLU A 437 1.08 -41.96 -26.21
C GLU A 437 0.31 -40.81 -26.93
N ARG A 438 0.43 -39.54 -26.53
CA ARG A 438 -0.41 -38.47 -27.13
C ARG A 438 0.34 -37.30 -27.74
N ASP A 439 -0.32 -36.68 -28.72
CA ASP A 439 0.17 -35.49 -29.40
C ASP A 439 0.23 -34.29 -28.46
N ILE A 440 1.45 -33.88 -28.12
CA ILE A 440 1.72 -32.71 -27.26
C ILE A 440 1.77 -31.38 -28.04
N SER A 441 1.73 -31.43 -29.38
CA SER A 441 1.90 -30.26 -30.25
C SER A 441 0.96 -29.10 -29.93
N PRO A 442 -0.33 -29.31 -29.59
CA PRO A 442 -1.23 -28.22 -29.21
C PRO A 442 -0.76 -27.44 -27.98
N TYR A 443 -0.20 -28.13 -26.98
CA TYR A 443 0.30 -27.53 -25.74
C TYR A 443 1.61 -26.77 -25.96
N VAL A 444 2.50 -27.30 -26.79
CA VAL A 444 3.72 -26.59 -27.21
C VAL A 444 3.36 -25.33 -28.01
N GLY A 445 2.34 -25.42 -28.88
CA GLY A 445 1.80 -24.27 -29.62
C GLY A 445 1.21 -23.21 -28.70
N PHE A 446 0.51 -23.61 -27.63
CA PHE A 446 0.06 -22.70 -26.58
C PHE A 446 1.24 -22.01 -25.88
N MET A 447 2.25 -22.77 -25.46
CA MET A 447 3.44 -22.22 -24.79
C MET A 447 4.18 -21.23 -25.68
N HIS A 448 4.31 -21.52 -26.98
CA HIS A 448 4.93 -20.60 -27.92
C HIS A 448 4.19 -19.26 -28.01
N LYS A 449 2.86 -19.27 -28.04
CA LYS A 449 2.05 -18.04 -28.01
C LYS A 449 2.20 -17.31 -26.68
N LEU A 450 2.21 -18.04 -25.56
CA LEU A 450 2.38 -17.46 -24.23
C LEU A 450 3.73 -16.74 -24.12
N ILE A 451 4.83 -17.39 -24.54
CA ILE A 451 6.18 -16.80 -24.60
C ILE A 451 6.16 -15.53 -25.46
N GLY A 452 5.60 -15.60 -26.68
CA GLY A 452 5.48 -14.45 -27.56
C GLY A 452 4.75 -13.27 -26.91
N ASN A 453 3.63 -13.53 -26.21
CA ASN A 453 2.86 -12.51 -25.51
C ASN A 453 3.65 -11.87 -24.34
N PHE A 454 4.50 -12.64 -23.65
CA PHE A 454 5.37 -12.09 -22.60
C PHE A 454 6.47 -11.22 -23.22
N CYS A 455 7.15 -11.72 -24.26
CA CYS A 455 8.18 -10.97 -24.99
C CYS A 455 7.66 -9.64 -25.54
N GLU A 456 6.52 -9.65 -26.23
CA GLU A 456 5.91 -8.45 -26.80
C GLU A 456 5.63 -7.37 -25.73
N ARG A 457 5.21 -7.77 -24.54
CA ARG A 457 4.82 -6.86 -23.45
C ARG A 457 6.00 -6.39 -22.59
N PHE A 458 7.01 -7.23 -22.38
CA PHE A 458 8.03 -7.00 -21.36
C PHE A 458 9.46 -6.79 -21.90
N ASP A 459 9.78 -7.22 -23.12
CA ASP A 459 11.13 -7.03 -23.68
C ASP A 459 11.39 -5.55 -24.01
N ASN A 460 10.33 -4.84 -24.46
CA ASN A 460 10.37 -3.40 -24.71
C ASN A 460 9.74 -2.60 -23.55
N PHE A 461 9.84 -3.10 -22.32
CA PHE A 461 9.35 -2.35 -21.16
C PHE A 461 10.04 -0.99 -21.07
N LYS A 462 9.33 0.03 -20.59
CA LYS A 462 9.80 1.44 -20.65
C LYS A 462 11.08 1.73 -19.86
N LEU A 463 11.46 0.82 -18.97
CA LEU A 463 12.74 0.84 -18.26
C LEU A 463 13.68 -0.09 -18.99
N GLY A 464 14.77 0.47 -19.51
CA GLY A 464 15.77 -0.32 -20.20
C GLY A 464 16.58 -1.21 -19.26
N ASP A 465 17.29 -2.16 -19.86
CA ASP A 465 18.06 -3.19 -19.16
C ASP A 465 19.18 -2.63 -18.31
N GLN A 466 19.85 -1.57 -18.79
CA GLN A 466 20.98 -0.98 -18.09
C GLN A 466 20.52 -0.23 -16.84
N LEU A 467 19.35 0.42 -16.88
CA LEU A 467 18.77 1.06 -15.70
C LEU A 467 18.33 0.05 -14.65
N LEU A 468 17.72 -1.07 -15.07
CA LEU A 468 17.39 -2.16 -14.14
C LEU A 468 18.65 -2.78 -13.54
N LEU A 469 19.67 -3.02 -14.37
CA LEU A 469 20.96 -3.55 -13.92
C LEU A 469 21.69 -2.59 -12.97
N LEU A 470 21.53 -1.27 -13.12
CA LEU A 470 22.08 -0.30 -12.16
C LEU A 470 21.53 -0.54 -10.75
N ILE A 471 20.21 -0.73 -10.63
CA ILE A 471 19.57 -0.98 -9.33
C ILE A 471 19.96 -2.35 -8.79
N GLU A 472 19.93 -3.36 -9.65
CA GLU A 472 20.18 -4.73 -9.26
C GLU A 472 21.64 -5.01 -8.93
N ASN A 473 22.58 -4.53 -9.75
CA ASN A 473 24.02 -4.67 -9.52
C ASN A 473 24.81 -3.72 -10.46
N PRO A 474 25.19 -2.51 -9.99
CA PRO A 474 25.89 -1.54 -10.83
C PRO A 474 27.28 -2.00 -11.29
N PHE A 475 27.88 -2.96 -10.59
CA PHE A 475 29.22 -3.46 -10.89
C PHE A 475 29.26 -4.36 -12.13
N LEU A 476 28.10 -4.86 -12.59
CA LEU A 476 27.98 -5.70 -13.78
C LEU A 476 27.81 -4.93 -15.08
N ILE A 477 27.59 -3.61 -15.03
CA ILE A 477 27.44 -2.78 -16.23
C ILE A 477 28.77 -2.72 -16.99
N SER A 478 28.89 -3.40 -18.12
CA SER A 478 30.10 -3.38 -18.97
C SER A 478 30.14 -2.16 -19.90
N GLU A 479 29.00 -1.81 -20.49
CA GLU A 479 28.82 -0.77 -21.50
C GLU A 479 28.43 0.59 -20.86
N ILE A 480 29.38 1.27 -20.21
CA ILE A 480 29.13 2.54 -19.48
C ILE A 480 28.49 3.62 -20.39
N ARG A 481 28.92 3.72 -21.65
CA ARG A 481 28.32 4.64 -22.63
C ARG A 481 26.89 4.24 -22.98
N GLY A 482 26.64 2.95 -23.17
CA GLY A 482 25.30 2.38 -23.40
C GLY A 482 24.35 2.71 -22.25
N PHE A 483 24.77 2.45 -21.01
CA PHE A 483 24.03 2.81 -19.80
C PHE A 483 23.64 4.29 -19.78
N SER A 484 24.60 5.19 -19.93
CA SER A 484 24.33 6.64 -19.86
C SER A 484 23.36 7.12 -20.96
N LYS A 485 23.42 6.52 -22.16
CA LYS A 485 22.51 6.82 -23.27
C LYS A 485 21.09 6.35 -22.96
N GLU A 486 20.95 5.15 -22.42
CA GLU A 486 19.65 4.60 -22.03
C GLU A 486 19.01 5.43 -20.90
N VAL A 487 19.77 5.73 -19.84
CA VAL A 487 19.28 6.53 -18.70
C VAL A 487 18.83 7.92 -19.13
N THR A 488 19.55 8.57 -20.04
CA THR A 488 19.18 9.91 -20.54
C THR A 488 18.01 9.90 -21.52
N GLN A 489 17.64 8.74 -22.08
CA GLN A 489 16.39 8.58 -22.80
C GLN A 489 15.19 8.58 -21.85
N THR A 490 15.32 7.93 -20.70
CA THR A 490 14.26 7.84 -19.67
C THR A 490 14.19 9.11 -18.82
N PHE A 491 15.32 9.62 -18.35
CA PHE A 491 15.41 10.78 -17.47
C PHE A 491 16.11 11.94 -18.19
N LYS A 492 15.33 12.87 -18.74
CA LYS A 492 15.82 13.98 -19.58
C LYS A 492 16.72 14.98 -18.85
N TRP A 493 16.60 15.06 -17.52
CA TRP A 493 17.45 15.89 -16.67
C TRP A 493 18.84 15.29 -16.43
N ALA A 494 19.07 14.02 -16.77
CA ALA A 494 20.35 13.36 -16.52
C ALA A 494 21.43 13.80 -17.53
N HIS A 495 22.68 13.88 -17.08
CA HIS A 495 23.81 14.26 -17.93
C HIS A 495 24.71 13.05 -18.21
N PRO A 496 24.86 12.63 -19.48
CA PRO A 496 25.53 11.38 -19.80
C PRO A 496 27.01 11.38 -19.39
N GLY A 497 27.73 12.48 -19.60
CA GLY A 497 29.14 12.59 -19.21
C GLY A 497 29.37 12.46 -17.71
N ALA A 498 28.53 13.12 -16.89
CA ALA A 498 28.61 13.02 -15.44
C ALA A 498 28.34 11.59 -14.96
N LEU A 499 27.27 10.96 -15.47
CA LEU A 499 26.94 9.56 -15.13
C LEU A 499 28.04 8.58 -15.53
N GLN A 500 28.72 8.80 -16.66
CA GLN A 500 29.83 7.94 -17.10
C GLN A 500 31.01 8.00 -16.13
N LEU A 501 31.38 9.21 -15.67
CA LEU A 501 32.46 9.39 -14.70
C LEU A 501 32.08 8.80 -13.34
N GLU A 502 30.90 9.16 -12.82
CA GLU A 502 30.39 8.63 -11.55
C GLU A 502 30.32 7.10 -11.54
N LEU A 503 29.85 6.47 -12.63
CA LEU A 503 29.77 5.01 -12.71
C LEU A 503 31.16 4.37 -12.81
N THR A 504 32.11 5.03 -13.48
CA THR A 504 33.49 4.55 -13.56
C THR A 504 34.12 4.54 -12.16
N ASP A 505 33.96 5.62 -11.41
CA ASP A 505 34.49 5.76 -10.06
C ASP A 505 33.80 4.79 -9.09
N LEU A 506 32.47 4.65 -9.16
CA LEU A 506 31.71 3.70 -8.34
C LEU A 506 32.21 2.27 -8.54
N LYS A 507 32.48 1.87 -9.78
CA LYS A 507 32.97 0.53 -10.10
C LYS A 507 34.40 0.26 -9.62
N ALA A 508 35.21 1.31 -9.48
CA ALA A 508 36.56 1.22 -8.93
C ALA A 508 36.57 1.18 -7.39
N ASP A 509 35.47 1.56 -6.74
CA ASP A 509 35.34 1.56 -5.28
C ASP A 509 35.11 0.16 -4.71
N VAL A 510 36.17 -0.43 -4.17
CA VAL A 510 36.16 -1.76 -3.56
C VAL A 510 35.32 -1.82 -2.28
N ALA A 511 35.26 -0.72 -1.51
CA ALA A 511 34.51 -0.68 -0.26
C ALA A 511 33.00 -0.67 -0.54
N LEU A 512 32.55 0.15 -1.49
CA LEU A 512 31.15 0.15 -1.94
C LEU A 512 30.75 -1.20 -2.54
N ARG A 513 31.65 -1.85 -3.30
CA ARG A 513 31.41 -3.20 -3.81
C ARG A 513 31.24 -4.24 -2.70
N ALA A 514 32.06 -4.18 -1.65
CA ALA A 514 31.94 -5.06 -0.50
C ALA A 514 30.62 -4.82 0.26
N HIS A 515 30.24 -3.56 0.48
CA HIS A 515 28.96 -3.22 1.12
C HIS A 515 27.76 -3.73 0.32
N PHE A 516 27.78 -3.56 -1.01
CA PHE A 516 26.73 -4.06 -1.89
C PHE A 516 26.48 -5.56 -1.70
N GLY A 517 27.54 -6.36 -1.50
CA GLY A 517 27.40 -7.80 -1.25
C GLY A 517 26.72 -8.18 0.08
N THR A 518 26.48 -7.22 0.97
CA THR A 518 25.92 -7.43 2.32
C THR A 518 24.60 -6.72 2.57
N THR A 519 24.09 -5.93 1.62
CA THR A 519 22.88 -5.12 1.77
C THR A 519 21.94 -5.27 0.58
N ASP A 520 20.65 -5.05 0.78
CA ASP A 520 19.71 -4.96 -0.34
C ASP A 520 19.96 -3.71 -1.21
N SER A 521 19.50 -3.76 -2.46
CA SER A 521 19.70 -2.70 -3.45
C SER A 521 19.16 -1.33 -3.01
N ALA A 522 18.02 -1.27 -2.32
CA ALA A 522 17.45 0.00 -1.90
C ALA A 522 18.28 0.63 -0.78
N THR A 523 18.69 -0.16 0.22
CA THR A 523 19.59 0.31 1.28
C THR A 523 20.94 0.76 0.72
N PHE A 524 21.51 0.00 -0.22
CA PHE A 524 22.77 0.36 -0.88
C PHE A 524 22.67 1.76 -1.52
N TRP A 525 21.70 1.96 -2.40
CA TRP A 525 21.56 3.21 -3.14
C TRP A 525 21.13 4.41 -2.30
N LEU A 526 20.24 4.21 -1.33
CA LEU A 526 19.60 5.30 -0.59
C LEU A 526 20.29 5.65 0.72
N GLN A 527 21.20 4.80 1.21
CA GLN A 527 21.85 4.98 2.52
C GLN A 527 23.37 4.81 2.50
N ILE A 528 23.93 3.99 1.61
CA ILE A 528 25.37 3.68 1.60
C ILE A 528 26.11 4.53 0.58
N VAL A 529 25.61 4.62 -0.66
CA VAL A 529 26.25 5.40 -1.73
C VAL A 529 26.19 6.90 -1.40
N PRO A 530 27.35 7.60 -1.26
CA PRO A 530 27.35 9.01 -0.87
C PRO A 530 26.81 9.92 -1.99
N GLU A 531 25.70 10.61 -1.72
CA GLU A 531 25.11 11.60 -2.65
C GLU A 531 26.08 12.73 -3.02
N THR A 532 27.01 13.09 -2.13
CA THR A 532 28.04 14.11 -2.41
C THR A 532 29.06 13.69 -3.45
N THR A 533 29.27 12.37 -3.62
CA THR A 533 30.27 11.81 -4.56
C THR A 533 29.60 11.32 -5.83
N PHE A 534 28.39 10.75 -5.73
CA PHE A 534 27.64 10.18 -6.86
C PHE A 534 26.24 10.80 -7.02
N PRO A 535 26.12 12.13 -7.14
CA PRO A 535 24.83 12.82 -7.13
C PRO A 535 23.92 12.44 -8.30
N GLY A 536 24.47 12.16 -9.48
CA GLY A 536 23.71 11.72 -10.65
C GLY A 536 23.17 10.31 -10.46
N LEU A 537 24.02 9.36 -10.06
CA LEU A 537 23.63 7.96 -9.88
C LEU A 537 22.64 7.77 -8.74
N THR A 538 22.85 8.41 -7.58
CA THR A 538 21.90 8.31 -6.46
C THR A 538 20.54 8.90 -6.81
N LYS A 539 20.51 10.00 -7.59
CA LYS A 539 19.25 10.59 -8.07
C LYS A 539 18.52 9.66 -9.05
N VAL A 540 19.25 9.05 -10.00
CA VAL A 540 18.68 8.05 -10.93
C VAL A 540 18.13 6.86 -10.13
N ALA A 541 18.89 6.37 -9.15
CA ALA A 541 18.48 5.24 -8.33
C ALA A 541 17.24 5.55 -7.48
N LEU A 542 17.21 6.72 -6.85
CA LEU A 542 16.06 7.20 -6.09
C LEU A 542 14.81 7.28 -6.96
N HIS A 543 14.92 7.86 -8.17
CA HIS A 543 13.80 7.93 -9.09
C HIS A 543 13.29 6.53 -9.46
N ALA A 544 14.16 5.60 -9.84
CA ALA A 544 13.77 4.24 -10.22
C ALA A 544 13.15 3.44 -9.05
N LEU A 545 13.72 3.52 -7.85
CA LEU A 545 13.22 2.83 -6.65
C LEU A 545 11.90 3.41 -6.12
N THR A 546 11.61 4.67 -6.44
CA THR A 546 10.35 5.34 -6.08
C THR A 546 9.18 4.85 -6.92
N MET A 547 9.43 4.28 -8.11
CA MET A 547 8.34 3.90 -9.00
C MET A 547 7.66 2.60 -8.58
N PHE A 548 6.32 2.62 -8.57
CA PHE A 548 5.51 1.42 -8.38
C PHE A 548 5.65 0.47 -9.57
N GLY A 549 5.72 -0.85 -9.36
CA GLY A 549 5.61 -1.81 -10.47
C GLY A 549 4.17 -2.27 -10.75
N SER A 550 3.27 -2.10 -9.78
CA SER A 550 1.89 -2.58 -9.85
C SER A 550 0.92 -1.69 -9.08
N THR A 551 -0.38 -1.93 -9.30
CA THR A 551 -1.49 -1.33 -8.54
C THR A 551 -1.95 -2.21 -7.37
N TYR A 552 -1.12 -3.17 -6.94
CA TYR A 552 -1.47 -4.12 -5.87
C TYR A 552 -1.87 -3.43 -4.56
N SER A 553 -1.19 -2.33 -4.19
CA SER A 553 -1.54 -1.54 -3.01
C SER A 553 -2.95 -0.94 -3.12
N CYS A 554 -3.41 -0.60 -4.32
CA CYS A 554 -4.79 -0.17 -4.57
C CYS A 554 -5.78 -1.33 -4.41
N GLU A 555 -5.50 -2.50 -4.99
CA GLU A 555 -6.38 -3.68 -4.91
C GLU A 555 -6.58 -4.17 -3.46
N THR A 556 -5.50 -4.18 -2.68
CA THR A 556 -5.55 -4.52 -1.24
C THR A 556 -6.32 -3.48 -0.43
N ALA A 557 -6.21 -2.20 -0.81
CA ALA A 557 -7.00 -1.14 -0.21
C ALA A 557 -8.49 -1.23 -0.57
N PHE A 558 -8.85 -1.55 -1.82
CA PHE A 558 -10.26 -1.83 -2.17
C PHE A 558 -10.83 -3.02 -1.40
N SER A 559 -10.02 -4.06 -1.17
CA SER A 559 -10.43 -5.17 -0.30
C SER A 559 -10.68 -4.71 1.14
N THR A 560 -9.84 -3.81 1.67
CA THR A 560 -10.06 -3.16 2.99
C THR A 560 -11.32 -2.29 2.99
N MET A 561 -11.57 -1.54 1.92
CA MET A 561 -12.78 -0.73 1.76
C MET A 561 -14.04 -1.58 1.84
N ASN A 562 -14.06 -2.74 1.17
CA ASN A 562 -15.19 -3.67 1.19
C ASN A 562 -15.42 -4.31 2.58
N ILE A 563 -14.38 -4.47 3.40
CA ILE A 563 -14.51 -4.92 4.79
C ILE A 563 -15.09 -3.80 5.68
N ILE A 564 -14.70 -2.55 5.44
CA ILE A 564 -15.18 -1.39 6.21
C ILE A 564 -16.63 -1.04 5.83
N LYS A 565 -16.92 -0.95 4.53
CA LYS A 565 -18.23 -0.59 3.98
C LYS A 565 -18.97 -1.87 3.54
N THR A 566 -19.57 -2.54 4.50
CA THR A 566 -20.39 -3.74 4.27
C THR A 566 -21.86 -3.37 4.02
N LYS A 567 -22.70 -4.36 3.68
CA LYS A 567 -24.17 -4.18 3.61
C LYS A 567 -24.77 -3.61 4.92
N TYR A 568 -24.17 -3.92 6.07
CA TYR A 568 -24.62 -3.45 7.38
C TYR A 568 -23.98 -2.11 7.80
N ARG A 569 -22.95 -1.65 7.08
CA ARG A 569 -22.22 -0.39 7.32
C ARG A 569 -22.18 0.50 6.07
N SER A 570 -23.16 0.34 5.18
CA SER A 570 -23.23 1.03 3.88
C SER A 570 -23.49 2.53 3.99
N ARG A 571 -24.00 3.01 5.13
CA ARG A 571 -24.35 4.41 5.41
C ARG A 571 -23.19 5.29 5.89
N LEU A 572 -21.95 4.79 5.88
CA LEU A 572 -20.78 5.65 6.15
C LEU A 572 -20.72 6.78 5.14
N THR A 573 -20.50 8.01 5.62
CA THR A 573 -20.16 9.12 4.72
C THR A 573 -18.79 8.86 4.09
N ASN A 574 -18.51 9.53 2.96
CA ASN A 574 -17.22 9.42 2.29
C ASN A 574 -16.06 9.81 3.23
N ASP A 575 -16.21 10.86 4.02
CA ASP A 575 -15.20 11.27 5.00
C ASP A 575 -14.91 10.17 6.02
N HIS A 576 -15.93 9.59 6.65
CA HIS A 576 -15.75 8.52 7.63
C HIS A 576 -15.17 7.23 7.02
N LEU A 577 -15.47 6.95 5.75
CA LEU A 577 -14.84 5.87 5.01
C LEU A 577 -13.35 6.16 4.80
N HIS A 578 -13.01 7.37 4.33
CA HIS A 578 -11.62 7.79 4.10
C HIS A 578 -10.79 7.73 5.37
N MET A 579 -11.37 8.14 6.50
CA MET A 579 -10.68 8.08 7.79
C MET A 579 -10.48 6.65 8.27
N SER A 580 -11.50 5.80 8.13
CA SER A 580 -11.38 4.38 8.48
C SER A 580 -10.33 3.69 7.60
N MET A 581 -10.29 4.01 6.30
CA MET A 581 -9.28 3.54 5.35
C MET A 581 -7.89 4.01 5.74
N ARG A 582 -7.72 5.30 6.04
CA ARG A 582 -6.47 5.90 6.50
C ARG A 582 -5.93 5.17 7.73
N MET A 583 -6.76 5.05 8.75
CA MET A 583 -6.40 4.37 10.01
C MET A 583 -6.08 2.89 9.81
N ALA A 584 -6.63 2.24 8.77
CA ALA A 584 -6.41 0.83 8.51
C ALA A 584 -5.19 0.52 7.63
N LEU A 585 -4.67 1.52 6.90
CA LEU A 585 -3.69 1.31 5.82
C LEU A 585 -2.38 2.08 6.03
N THR A 586 -2.41 3.21 6.75
CA THR A 586 -1.23 4.07 6.85
C THR A 586 -0.09 3.41 7.64
N PRO A 587 1.18 3.58 7.22
CA PRO A 587 2.35 3.17 7.99
C PRO A 587 2.74 4.22 9.06
N PHE A 588 2.02 5.34 9.17
CA PHE A 588 2.27 6.35 10.20
C PHE A 588 1.56 5.98 11.51
N THR A 589 2.19 6.32 12.63
CA THR A 589 1.60 6.13 13.95
C THR A 589 1.10 7.47 14.48
N PRO A 590 -0.13 7.56 15.00
CA PRO A 590 -0.62 8.79 15.60
C PRO A 590 0.23 9.24 16.77
N ARG A 591 0.40 10.55 16.93
CA ARG A 591 1.12 11.15 18.06
C ARG A 591 0.25 11.19 19.31
N PHE A 592 -0.12 10.01 19.84
CA PHE A 592 -1.10 9.84 20.91
C PHE A 592 -0.92 10.79 22.11
N LYS A 593 0.32 10.95 22.59
CA LYS A 593 0.61 11.84 23.72
C LYS A 593 0.36 13.31 23.38
N LEU A 594 0.75 13.74 22.19
CA LEU A 594 0.51 15.10 21.71
C LEU A 594 -1.00 15.37 21.62
N LEU A 595 -1.74 14.46 20.99
CA LEU A 595 -3.18 14.57 20.80
C LEU A 595 -3.95 14.54 22.13
N ALA A 596 -3.53 13.69 23.06
CA ALA A 596 -4.13 13.60 24.39
C ALA A 596 -3.93 14.88 25.22
N GLY A 597 -2.82 15.59 25.01
CA GLY A 597 -2.48 16.83 25.70
C GLY A 597 -3.15 18.09 25.11
N GLN A 598 -3.49 18.10 23.82
CA GLN A 598 -4.03 19.27 23.10
C GLN A 598 -5.55 19.41 23.16
N LEU A 599 -6.27 18.30 23.32
CA LEU A 599 -7.74 18.31 23.39
C LEU A 599 -8.20 18.95 24.72
N HIS A 600 -8.61 20.23 24.66
CA HIS A 600 -9.51 20.80 25.66
C HIS A 600 -10.74 19.89 25.70
N ALA A 601 -10.94 19.24 26.83
CA ALA A 601 -11.97 18.23 26.97
C ALA A 601 -13.35 18.92 26.93
N HIS A 602 -13.93 19.03 25.74
CA HIS A 602 -15.35 19.33 25.59
C HIS A 602 -16.14 18.07 25.96
N PHE A 603 -16.40 17.91 27.24
CA PHE A 603 -17.48 17.04 27.68
C PHE A 603 -18.79 17.76 27.43
N SER A 604 -19.65 17.13 26.61
CA SER A 604 -21.09 17.32 26.79
C SER A 604 -21.44 16.81 28.18
N HIS A 605 -22.01 17.70 28.99
CA HIS A 605 -22.65 17.37 30.26
C HIS A 605 -23.72 16.29 30.11
#